data_AF-G1XN71-F1
#
_entry.id   AF-G1XN71-F1
#
_cell.length_a   1.000
_cell.length_b   1.000
_cell.length_c   1.000
_cell.angle_alpha   90.00
_cell.angle_beta   90.00
_cell.angle_gamma   90.00
#
_symmetry.space_group_name_H-M   'P 1'
#
loop_
_entity.id
_entity.type
_entity.pdbx_description
1 polymer ?
#
loop_
_entity_poly.entity_id
_entity_poly.type
_entity_poly.pdbx_seq_one_letter_code
_entity_poly.pdbx_strand_id
1 'polypeptide(L)'
;MAKRAEIVIGIDFGTTFSGLSWAVNLGEKKVSVVNSWETLTSFRPTNDKVPTQISYTGNEPTSYGYTANKKPFKWFKVLLQQGHYSEGVKDVRAAQDSLLEVSKSIDEVVSDYLRWLWGRGKEDISRKQGSNFEGEYECRVVLTVPAVWSPVAKDRTLKAAKKAGLPSNIKLVTEPEAAALATLKEVSSEERLNLGDVFIVCDAGGGTVDLISYMVTETSPLQIRECGVGEGGLCGSIFLDLAFENFIKTKVGELKYNSIQERHKKKMLDEFENQIKWNFEGDAKRLYSVELRGAGDDQEEDEDLIEVEGGTICSIFDDVCRRIDALVENQMEQIKAEGRNTKGEEIRNGRVVGWKGFTPILERKLMSTKTHSFTRTLYYSEHKAAPRRRLDGAIPLATISFEIDTAKILKLKRRKGADGNTWIDVHSNAEIKLHNADLGFNVFFEGESVGYTQVEYKEDSG
;
A
#
# COMPACT_ATOMS: atom_id res chain seq x y z
N MET A 1 -4.87 20.78 -39.76
CA MET A 1 -3.97 19.61 -39.59
C MET A 1 -4.75 18.55 -38.85
N ALA A 2 -4.78 17.30 -39.35
CA ALA A 2 -5.39 16.21 -38.60
C ALA A 2 -4.62 16.02 -37.29
N LYS A 3 -5.34 15.86 -36.16
CA LYS A 3 -4.71 15.61 -34.86
C LYS A 3 -3.98 14.26 -34.95
N ARG A 4 -2.66 14.24 -34.76
CA ARG A 4 -1.90 12.98 -34.67
C ARG A 4 -2.51 12.13 -33.56
N ALA A 5 -2.58 10.82 -33.77
CA ALA A 5 -2.94 9.90 -32.70
C ALA A 5 -1.92 10.03 -31.56
N GLU A 6 -2.33 9.74 -30.33
CA GLU A 6 -1.50 9.94 -29.14
C GLU A 6 -1.19 8.58 -28.49
N ILE A 7 0.06 8.38 -28.07
CA ILE A 7 0.45 7.31 -27.15
C ILE A 7 0.68 7.94 -25.78
N VAL A 8 -0.03 7.43 -24.77
CA VAL A 8 0.18 7.79 -23.37
C VAL A 8 1.01 6.71 -22.70
N ILE A 9 2.14 7.08 -22.14
CA ILE A 9 3.07 6.21 -21.41
C ILE A 9 2.93 6.50 -19.91
N GLY A 10 2.59 5.49 -19.12
CA GLY A 10 2.58 5.55 -17.65
C GLY A 10 3.86 4.94 -17.10
N ILE A 11 4.59 5.67 -16.26
CA ILE A 11 5.80 5.19 -15.59
C ILE A 11 5.60 5.29 -14.09
N ASP A 12 5.64 4.13 -13.43
CA ASP A 12 5.79 4.03 -11.99
C ASP A 12 7.28 3.96 -11.67
N PHE A 13 7.89 5.07 -11.25
CA PHE A 13 9.31 5.08 -10.83
C PHE A 13 9.36 4.85 -9.33
N GLY A 14 9.23 3.60 -8.86
CA GLY A 14 9.19 3.27 -7.43
C GLY A 14 10.56 3.13 -6.78
N THR A 15 10.60 3.11 -5.44
CA THR A 15 11.86 3.03 -4.66
C THR A 15 12.58 1.69 -4.83
N THR A 16 11.83 0.59 -4.82
CA THR A 16 12.36 -0.78 -4.92
C THR A 16 12.11 -1.41 -6.28
N PHE A 17 10.98 -1.12 -6.90
CA PHE A 17 10.58 -1.61 -8.21
C PHE A 17 9.95 -0.48 -9.02
N SER A 18 10.16 -0.49 -10.32
CA SER A 18 9.54 0.40 -11.30
C SER A 18 8.69 -0.38 -12.28
N GLY A 19 7.68 0.27 -12.87
CA GLY A 19 6.81 -0.29 -13.89
C GLY A 19 6.65 0.67 -15.07
N LEU A 20 6.38 0.11 -16.25
CA LEU A 20 6.07 0.89 -17.44
C LEU A 20 4.85 0.30 -18.15
N SER A 21 3.92 1.16 -18.51
CA SER A 21 2.75 0.82 -19.31
C SER A 21 2.50 1.87 -20.37
N TRP A 22 1.72 1.54 -21.40
CA TRP A 22 1.34 2.49 -22.42
C TRP A 22 0.00 2.13 -23.06
N ALA A 23 -0.68 3.11 -23.64
CA ALA A 23 -1.92 2.93 -24.39
C ALA A 23 -1.98 3.89 -25.57
N VAL A 24 -2.59 3.45 -26.68
CA VAL A 24 -2.91 4.34 -27.79
C VAL A 24 -4.25 5.01 -27.49
N ASN A 25 -4.28 6.33 -27.48
CA ASN A 25 -5.47 7.12 -27.21
C ASN A 25 -6.36 7.22 -28.48
N LEU A 26 -7.04 6.12 -28.81
CA LEU A 26 -7.98 6.00 -29.93
C LEU A 26 -9.42 5.73 -29.47
N GLY A 27 -9.74 6.04 -28.22
CA GLY A 27 -11.06 5.75 -27.61
C GLY A 27 -11.19 4.36 -27.01
N GLU A 28 -10.23 3.46 -27.25
CA GLU A 28 -10.12 2.16 -26.57
C GLU A 28 -9.26 2.29 -25.30
N LYS A 29 -9.76 1.79 -24.16
CA LYS A 29 -9.03 1.80 -22.87
C LYS A 29 -8.13 0.56 -22.70
N LYS A 30 -7.38 0.17 -23.73
CA LYS A 30 -6.51 -1.01 -23.65
C LYS A 30 -5.09 -0.62 -23.25
N VAL A 31 -4.78 -0.83 -21.97
CA VAL A 31 -3.42 -0.61 -21.42
C VAL A 31 -2.54 -1.81 -21.75
N SER A 32 -1.38 -1.54 -22.36
CA SER A 32 -0.29 -2.48 -22.52
C SER A 32 0.71 -2.31 -21.38
N VAL A 33 0.88 -3.33 -20.56
CA VAL A 33 1.92 -3.36 -19.52
C VAL A 33 3.19 -3.96 -20.11
N VAL A 34 4.34 -3.35 -19.83
CA VAL A 34 5.65 -3.94 -20.15
C VAL A 34 5.98 -4.94 -19.05
N ASN A 35 5.97 -6.22 -19.42
CA ASN A 35 6.18 -7.33 -18.49
C ASN A 35 7.32 -8.28 -18.91
N SER A 36 8.00 -7.96 -20.00
CA SER A 36 9.16 -8.69 -20.46
C SER A 36 10.39 -7.86 -20.17
N TRP A 37 11.19 -8.30 -19.21
CA TRP A 37 12.43 -7.63 -18.81
C TRP A 37 13.64 -8.48 -19.20
N GLU A 38 14.81 -7.85 -19.27
CA GLU A 38 16.07 -8.58 -19.44
C GLU A 38 16.47 -9.23 -18.12
N THR A 39 16.88 -10.49 -18.19
CA THR A 39 17.37 -11.28 -17.06
C THR A 39 18.69 -11.95 -17.42
N LEU A 40 19.47 -12.29 -16.40
CA LEU A 40 20.73 -13.02 -16.57
C LEU A 40 20.53 -14.52 -16.83
N THR A 41 19.30 -14.98 -16.73
CA THR A 41 18.90 -16.38 -16.96
C THR A 41 18.04 -16.47 -18.21
N SER A 42 17.99 -17.64 -18.83
CA SER A 42 17.07 -17.91 -19.96
C SER A 42 15.60 -17.86 -19.57
N PHE A 43 15.30 -17.82 -18.26
CA PHE A 43 13.96 -17.60 -17.72
C PHE A 43 13.66 -16.10 -17.69
N ARG A 44 12.67 -15.68 -18.48
CA ARG A 44 12.09 -14.32 -18.39
C ARG A 44 10.87 -14.38 -17.49
N PRO A 45 10.94 -13.97 -16.21
CA PRO A 45 9.74 -13.81 -15.42
C PRO A 45 8.84 -12.77 -16.11
N THR A 46 7.59 -13.14 -16.37
CA THR A 46 6.55 -12.18 -16.75
C THR A 46 6.17 -11.41 -15.50
N ASN A 47 6.91 -10.35 -15.20
CA ASN A 47 6.67 -9.51 -14.05
C ASN A 47 6.26 -8.13 -14.54
N ASP A 48 5.18 -7.56 -14.02
CA ASP A 48 4.71 -6.23 -14.41
C ASP A 48 5.64 -5.11 -13.90
N LYS A 49 6.64 -5.45 -13.07
CA LYS A 49 7.66 -4.54 -12.56
C LYS A 49 9.08 -5.07 -12.75
N VAL A 50 10.04 -4.15 -12.69
CA VAL A 50 11.48 -4.38 -12.73
C VAL A 50 12.14 -3.75 -11.50
N PRO A 51 13.17 -4.36 -10.88
CA PRO A 51 13.86 -3.75 -9.76
C PRO A 51 14.39 -2.33 -10.07
N THR A 52 14.23 -1.40 -9.14
CA THR A 52 14.82 -0.05 -9.20
C THR A 52 16.26 -0.11 -8.72
N GLN A 53 17.12 -0.65 -9.60
CA GLN A 53 18.54 -0.79 -9.33
C GLN A 53 19.34 -0.65 -10.61
N ILE A 54 20.57 -0.14 -10.48
CA ILE A 54 21.50 0.11 -11.58
C ILE A 54 22.94 -0.16 -11.11
N SER A 55 23.78 -0.74 -11.95
CA SER A 55 25.20 -0.97 -11.66
C SER A 55 26.07 -0.11 -12.55
N TYR A 56 27.25 0.25 -12.04
CA TYR A 56 28.22 1.09 -12.74
C TYR A 56 29.59 0.43 -12.82
N THR A 57 30.41 0.90 -13.76
CA THR A 57 31.87 0.71 -13.76
C THR A 57 32.49 2.09 -13.96
N GLY A 58 33.08 2.64 -12.89
CA GLY A 58 33.35 4.07 -12.83
C GLY A 58 32.04 4.86 -12.82
N ASN A 59 31.90 5.80 -13.76
CA ASN A 59 30.69 6.59 -13.95
C ASN A 59 29.76 6.03 -15.05
N GLU A 60 30.13 4.95 -15.75
CA GLU A 60 29.35 4.41 -16.85
C GLU A 60 28.34 3.34 -16.38
N PRO A 61 27.05 3.48 -16.69
CA PRO A 61 26.04 2.48 -16.33
C PRO A 61 26.24 1.20 -17.16
N THR A 62 26.22 0.04 -16.51
CA THR A 62 26.55 -1.26 -17.13
C THR A 62 25.43 -2.28 -17.11
N SER A 63 24.52 -2.21 -16.14
CA SER A 63 23.33 -3.06 -16.05
C SER A 63 22.23 -2.38 -15.20
N TYR A 64 20.97 -2.78 -15.35
CA TYR A 64 19.82 -2.28 -14.57
C TYR A 64 18.81 -3.38 -14.31
N GLY A 65 17.88 -3.15 -13.38
CA GLY A 65 16.82 -4.10 -13.12
C GLY A 65 17.39 -5.46 -12.74
N TYR A 66 16.83 -6.54 -13.30
CA TYR A 66 17.30 -7.89 -12.99
C TYR A 66 18.73 -8.19 -13.45
N THR A 67 19.32 -7.42 -14.37
CA THR A 67 20.70 -7.64 -14.83
C THR A 67 21.74 -6.98 -13.91
N ALA A 68 21.36 -5.98 -13.12
CA ALA A 68 22.22 -5.33 -12.12
C ALA A 68 22.39 -6.19 -10.87
N ASN A 69 23.24 -7.21 -10.93
CA ASN A 69 23.44 -8.16 -9.85
C ASN A 69 24.74 -7.97 -9.05
N LYS A 70 25.76 -7.33 -9.63
CA LYS A 70 27.06 -7.07 -9.01
C LYS A 70 27.07 -5.65 -8.44
N LYS A 71 27.08 -5.54 -7.10
CA LYS A 71 27.04 -4.26 -6.36
C LYS A 71 26.04 -3.24 -6.95
N PRO A 72 24.74 -3.60 -7.04
CA PRO A 72 23.75 -2.68 -7.55
C PRO A 72 23.58 -1.46 -6.65
N PHE A 73 23.57 -0.28 -7.25
CA PHE A 73 23.09 0.94 -6.60
C PHE A 73 21.57 0.88 -6.55
N LYS A 74 21.04 0.69 -5.33
CA LYS A 74 19.61 0.64 -4.98
C LYS A 74 19.22 1.88 -4.16
N TRP A 75 17.93 2.08 -3.93
CA TRP A 75 17.41 3.13 -3.04
C TRP A 75 17.77 4.57 -3.45
N PHE A 76 18.40 4.77 -4.60
CA PHE A 76 18.80 6.09 -5.08
C PHE A 76 17.60 7.03 -5.27
N LYS A 77 16.40 6.52 -5.56
CA LYS A 77 15.18 7.35 -5.65
C LYS A 77 14.98 8.21 -4.40
N VAL A 78 15.16 7.66 -3.19
CA VAL A 78 14.89 8.42 -1.96
C VAL A 78 15.86 9.58 -1.75
N LEU A 79 17.05 9.53 -2.36
CA LEU A 79 18.07 10.58 -2.29
C LEU A 79 17.69 11.84 -3.10
N LEU A 80 16.63 11.78 -3.92
CA LEU A 80 16.06 12.97 -4.56
C LEU A 80 15.41 13.91 -3.55
N GLN A 81 14.89 13.38 -2.45
CA GLN A 81 14.28 14.13 -1.35
C GLN A 81 15.29 14.33 -0.22
N GLN A 82 15.76 15.56 -0.04
CA GLN A 82 16.68 15.89 1.05
C GLN A 82 15.92 16.08 2.38
N GLY A 83 16.50 15.61 3.48
CA GLY A 83 16.05 15.92 4.85
C GLY A 83 14.75 15.28 5.34
N HIS A 84 14.01 14.54 4.48
CA HIS A 84 12.71 13.95 4.85
C HIS A 84 12.82 12.50 5.32
N TYR A 85 13.79 11.75 4.80
CA TYR A 85 14.05 10.39 5.19
C TYR A 85 15.29 10.37 6.08
N SER A 86 15.16 9.84 7.29
CA SER A 86 16.18 9.97 8.33
C SER A 86 17.47 9.25 7.95
N GLU A 87 18.60 9.85 8.36
CA GLU A 87 19.94 9.26 8.29
C GLU A 87 20.10 7.97 9.11
N GLY A 88 19.03 7.44 9.72
CA GLY A 88 19.05 6.23 10.55
C GLY A 88 18.82 4.91 9.80
N VAL A 89 18.35 4.96 8.55
CA VAL A 89 18.06 3.73 7.78
C VAL A 89 19.31 3.27 7.01
N LYS A 90 19.76 2.05 7.28
CA LYS A 90 20.99 1.45 6.71
C LYS A 90 21.03 1.52 5.19
N ASP A 91 19.92 1.23 4.50
CA ASP A 91 19.84 1.28 3.04
C ASP A 91 19.96 2.69 2.46
N VAL A 92 19.49 3.71 3.20
CA VAL A 92 19.67 5.12 2.80
C VAL A 92 21.15 5.49 2.89
N ARG A 93 21.86 5.05 3.94
CA ARG A 93 23.31 5.23 4.05
C ARG A 93 24.07 4.48 2.95
N ALA A 94 23.73 3.22 2.70
CA ALA A 94 24.33 2.44 1.63
C ALA A 94 24.11 3.09 0.24
N ALA A 95 22.96 3.71 0.03
CA ALA A 95 22.68 4.50 -1.18
C ALA A 95 23.55 5.76 -1.25
N GLN A 96 23.75 6.47 -0.13
CA GLN A 96 24.66 7.62 -0.06
C GLN A 96 26.11 7.21 -0.35
N ASP A 97 26.58 6.11 0.23
CA ASP A 97 27.92 5.56 -0.02
C ASP A 97 28.10 5.18 -1.49
N SER A 98 27.10 4.50 -2.07
CA SER A 98 27.10 4.15 -3.50
C SER A 98 27.15 5.39 -4.40
N LEU A 99 26.49 6.49 -4.00
CA LEU A 99 26.52 7.75 -4.75
C LEU A 99 27.93 8.36 -4.79
N LEU A 100 28.67 8.25 -3.68
CA LEU A 100 30.05 8.72 -3.59
C LEU A 100 30.98 7.90 -4.50
N GLU A 101 30.77 6.59 -4.60
CA GLU A 101 31.59 5.70 -5.45
C GLU A 101 31.44 6.01 -6.95
N VAL A 102 30.23 6.31 -7.42
CA VAL A 102 29.95 6.50 -8.86
C VAL A 102 30.35 7.87 -9.41
N SER A 103 30.77 8.81 -8.54
CA SER A 103 31.19 10.17 -8.91
C SER A 103 30.17 10.91 -9.79
N LYS A 104 28.88 10.72 -9.52
CA LYS A 104 27.75 11.34 -10.24
C LYS A 104 26.83 12.06 -9.28
N SER A 105 26.08 13.04 -9.80
CA SER A 105 24.94 13.58 -9.06
C SER A 105 23.80 12.56 -9.02
N ILE A 106 22.93 12.65 -8.01
CA ILE A 106 21.77 11.76 -7.93
C ILE A 106 20.80 11.96 -9.11
N ASP A 107 20.66 13.19 -9.60
CA ASP A 107 19.86 13.53 -10.78
C ASP A 107 20.38 12.80 -12.05
N GLU A 108 21.70 12.59 -12.14
CA GLU A 108 22.33 11.81 -13.21
C GLU A 108 22.06 10.32 -13.09
N VAL A 109 22.18 9.77 -11.88
CA VAL A 109 21.89 8.35 -11.63
C VAL A 109 20.43 8.02 -11.96
N VAL A 110 19.50 8.89 -11.55
CA VAL A 110 18.08 8.76 -11.88
C VAL A 110 17.86 8.91 -13.39
N SER A 111 18.54 9.85 -14.04
CA SER A 111 18.47 10.02 -15.49
C SER A 111 18.96 8.78 -16.25
N ASP A 112 20.03 8.14 -15.80
CA ASP A 112 20.57 6.93 -16.40
C ASP A 112 19.58 5.75 -16.27
N TYR A 113 19.02 5.55 -15.08
CA TYR A 113 18.02 4.51 -14.87
C TYR A 113 16.76 4.73 -15.72
N LEU A 114 16.21 5.96 -15.73
CA LEU A 114 15.03 6.29 -16.54
C LEU A 114 15.30 6.16 -18.04
N ARG A 115 16.54 6.43 -18.50
CA ARG A 115 16.91 6.27 -19.92
C ARG A 115 16.80 4.82 -20.35
N TRP A 116 17.26 3.90 -19.51
CA TRP A 116 17.21 2.47 -19.80
C TRP A 116 15.80 1.91 -19.67
N LEU A 117 15.06 2.34 -18.64
CA LEU A 117 13.62 2.00 -18.51
C LEU A 117 12.83 2.47 -19.74
N TRP A 118 13.09 3.70 -20.21
CA TRP A 118 12.45 4.22 -21.41
C TRP A 118 12.90 3.49 -22.68
N GLY A 119 14.18 3.14 -22.80
CA GLY A 119 14.69 2.30 -23.88
C GLY A 119 13.89 1.01 -24.03
N ARG A 120 13.59 0.34 -22.90
CA ARG A 120 12.74 -0.85 -22.89
C ARG A 120 11.29 -0.57 -23.29
N GLY A 121 10.72 0.55 -22.84
CA GLY A 121 9.40 1.00 -23.26
C GLY A 121 9.32 1.20 -24.78
N LYS A 122 10.34 1.83 -25.38
CA LYS A 122 10.43 2.04 -26.83
C LYS A 122 10.49 0.73 -27.59
N GLU A 123 11.24 -0.27 -27.11
CA GLU A 123 11.26 -1.61 -27.72
C GLU A 123 9.86 -2.25 -27.71
N ASP A 124 9.16 -2.20 -26.57
CA ASP A 124 7.83 -2.80 -26.43
C ASP A 124 6.79 -2.11 -27.33
N ILE A 125 6.81 -0.78 -27.39
CA ILE A 125 5.95 0.01 -28.28
C ILE A 125 6.30 -0.29 -29.74
N SER A 126 7.58 -0.25 -30.11
CA SER A 126 8.04 -0.50 -31.49
C SER A 126 7.61 -1.87 -31.99
N ARG A 127 7.65 -2.89 -31.12
CA ARG A 127 7.20 -4.24 -31.46
C ARG A 127 5.70 -4.31 -31.75
N LYS A 128 4.87 -3.49 -31.09
CA LYS A 128 3.40 -3.53 -31.21
C LYS A 128 2.81 -2.49 -32.16
N GLN A 129 3.48 -1.34 -32.35
CA GLN A 129 3.00 -0.20 -33.13
C GLN A 129 3.89 0.16 -34.34
N GLY A 130 5.04 -0.51 -34.50
CA GLY A 130 6.01 -0.24 -35.56
C GLY A 130 7.18 0.64 -35.10
N SER A 131 8.32 0.49 -35.77
CA SER A 131 9.58 1.14 -35.40
C SER A 131 9.58 2.67 -35.53
N ASN A 132 8.65 3.24 -36.32
CA ASN A 132 8.53 4.69 -36.53
C ASN A 132 7.40 5.32 -35.69
N PHE A 133 7.00 4.72 -34.57
CA PHE A 133 5.88 5.22 -33.76
C PHE A 133 6.08 6.69 -33.31
N GLU A 134 7.31 7.13 -33.04
CA GLU A 134 7.60 8.53 -32.66
C GLU A 134 7.33 9.53 -33.81
N GLY A 135 7.34 9.07 -35.06
CA GLY A 135 6.95 9.86 -36.24
C GLY A 135 5.45 9.81 -36.54
N GLU A 136 4.72 8.84 -36.01
CA GLU A 136 3.30 8.62 -36.27
C GLU A 136 2.41 9.16 -35.15
N TYR A 137 2.89 9.09 -33.91
CA TYR A 137 2.14 9.43 -32.70
C TYR A 137 2.77 10.59 -31.93
N GLU A 138 1.95 11.43 -31.32
CA GLU A 138 2.40 12.26 -30.21
C GLU A 138 2.55 11.40 -28.96
N CYS A 139 3.66 11.52 -28.25
CA CYS A 139 3.91 10.76 -27.02
C CYS A 139 3.76 11.66 -25.79
N ARG A 140 2.89 11.27 -24.86
CA ARG A 140 2.74 11.89 -23.53
C ARG A 140 3.21 10.92 -22.45
N VAL A 141 4.01 11.38 -21.51
CA VAL A 141 4.40 10.62 -20.32
C VAL A 141 3.61 11.10 -19.12
N VAL A 142 3.12 10.15 -18.33
CA VAL A 142 2.62 10.35 -16.98
C VAL A 142 3.59 9.62 -16.04
N LEU A 143 4.31 10.38 -15.21
CA LEU A 143 5.35 9.87 -14.31
C LEU A 143 4.90 10.04 -12.86
N THR A 144 4.89 8.96 -12.09
CA THR A 144 4.49 9.00 -10.68
C THR A 144 5.61 9.57 -9.79
N VAL A 145 5.22 10.26 -8.72
CA VAL A 145 6.09 10.72 -7.63
C VAL A 145 5.37 10.58 -6.29
N PRO A 146 6.06 10.37 -5.16
CA PRO A 146 5.39 10.33 -3.86
C PRO A 146 4.68 11.65 -3.54
N ALA A 147 3.51 11.58 -2.90
CA ALA A 147 2.69 12.75 -2.61
C ALA A 147 3.43 13.75 -1.69
N VAL A 148 4.09 13.23 -0.64
CA VAL A 148 4.81 13.99 0.39
C VAL A 148 6.10 14.64 -0.09
N TRP A 149 6.52 14.38 -1.33
CA TRP A 149 7.76 14.97 -1.85
C TRP A 149 7.66 16.48 -2.06
N SER A 150 8.75 17.15 -1.71
CA SER A 150 8.89 18.59 -1.88
C SER A 150 8.81 19.00 -3.37
N PRO A 151 8.41 20.25 -3.67
CA PRO A 151 8.45 20.76 -5.04
C PRO A 151 9.83 20.62 -5.70
N VAL A 152 10.91 20.74 -4.92
CA VAL A 152 12.28 20.56 -5.39
C VAL A 152 12.53 19.12 -5.83
N ALA A 153 12.15 18.13 -5.03
CA ALA A 153 12.32 16.72 -5.41
C ALA A 153 11.50 16.37 -6.67
N LYS A 154 10.26 16.88 -6.76
CA LYS A 154 9.40 16.71 -7.95
C LYS A 154 10.02 17.33 -9.21
N ASP A 155 10.57 18.55 -9.11
CA ASP A 155 11.26 19.21 -10.22
C ASP A 155 12.54 18.47 -10.65
N ARG A 156 13.32 17.96 -9.70
CA ARG A 156 14.51 17.12 -9.97
C ARG A 156 14.14 15.86 -10.73
N THR A 157 13.07 15.15 -10.32
CA THR A 157 12.56 13.98 -11.06
C THR A 157 12.20 14.35 -12.50
N LEU A 158 11.47 15.46 -12.70
CA LEU A 158 11.10 15.93 -14.03
C LEU A 158 12.33 16.25 -14.91
N LYS A 159 13.33 16.93 -14.34
CA LYS A 159 14.59 17.24 -15.04
C LYS A 159 15.37 15.99 -15.41
N ALA A 160 15.47 15.01 -14.50
CA ALA A 160 16.12 13.74 -14.75
C ALA A 160 15.42 12.94 -15.86
N ALA A 161 14.08 12.93 -15.87
CA ALA A 161 13.27 12.31 -16.92
C ALA A 161 13.50 12.96 -18.29
N LYS A 162 13.56 14.29 -18.35
CA LYS A 162 13.91 15.01 -19.59
C LYS A 162 15.32 14.68 -20.07
N LYS A 163 16.32 14.67 -19.16
CA LYS A 163 17.72 14.29 -19.47
C LYS A 163 17.86 12.82 -19.89
N ALA A 164 16.93 11.96 -19.46
CA ALA A 164 16.86 10.56 -19.86
C ALA A 164 16.35 10.36 -21.30
N GLY A 165 15.85 11.41 -21.96
CA GLY A 165 15.32 11.33 -23.33
C GLY A 165 13.89 10.81 -23.41
N LEU A 166 13.11 10.93 -22.33
CA LEU A 166 11.67 10.70 -22.39
C LEU A 166 11.00 11.79 -23.26
N PRO A 167 9.81 11.50 -23.85
CA PRO A 167 9.02 12.49 -24.57
C PRO A 167 8.85 13.79 -23.78
N SER A 168 8.91 14.94 -24.47
CA SER A 168 8.92 16.26 -23.83
C SER A 168 7.65 16.59 -23.04
N ASN A 169 6.52 16.01 -23.45
CA ASN A 169 5.22 16.17 -22.79
C ASN A 169 5.12 15.22 -21.57
N ILE A 170 5.71 15.63 -20.45
CA ILE A 170 5.69 14.88 -19.19
C ILE A 170 4.76 15.57 -18.19
N LYS A 171 3.78 14.82 -17.68
CA LYS A 171 2.96 15.21 -16.53
C LYS A 171 3.38 14.39 -15.31
N LEU A 172 3.68 15.07 -14.20
CA LEU A 172 3.83 14.40 -12.91
C LEU A 172 2.44 14.16 -12.31
N VAL A 173 2.25 12.99 -11.70
CA VAL A 173 1.07 12.62 -10.92
C VAL A 173 1.56 12.06 -9.59
N THR A 174 0.80 12.21 -8.50
CA THR A 174 1.20 11.55 -7.27
C THR A 174 0.93 10.05 -7.37
N GLU A 175 1.78 9.24 -6.74
CA GLU A 175 1.61 7.78 -6.62
C GLU A 175 0.21 7.41 -6.07
N PRO A 176 -0.26 7.97 -4.94
CA PRO A 176 -1.59 7.66 -4.45
C PRO A 176 -2.73 8.22 -5.32
N GLU A 177 -2.56 9.32 -6.07
CA GLU A 177 -3.57 9.76 -7.05
C GLU A 177 -3.71 8.73 -8.19
N ALA A 178 -2.57 8.24 -8.70
CA ALA A 178 -2.55 7.21 -9.73
C ALA A 178 -3.17 5.90 -9.23
N ALA A 179 -2.85 5.50 -7.98
CA ALA A 179 -3.45 4.34 -7.33
C ALA A 179 -4.97 4.48 -7.16
N ALA A 180 -5.45 5.63 -6.67
CA ALA A 180 -6.87 5.93 -6.55
C ALA A 180 -7.59 5.75 -7.89
N LEU A 181 -7.07 6.37 -8.95
CA LEU A 181 -7.68 6.30 -10.28
C LEU A 181 -7.62 4.90 -10.90
N ALA A 182 -6.65 4.08 -10.53
CA ALA A 182 -6.57 2.69 -10.96
C ALA A 182 -7.64 1.85 -10.25
N THR A 183 -7.73 1.94 -8.93
CA THR A 183 -8.65 1.09 -8.16
C THR A 183 -10.10 1.54 -8.29
N LEU A 184 -10.38 2.85 -8.27
CA LEU A 184 -11.76 3.35 -8.34
C LEU A 184 -12.44 3.08 -9.68
N LYS A 185 -11.68 2.75 -10.74
CA LYS A 185 -12.25 2.26 -12.01
C LYS A 185 -12.77 0.83 -11.92
N GLU A 186 -12.27 0.05 -10.97
CA GLU A 186 -12.59 -1.37 -10.76
C GLU A 186 -13.68 -1.58 -9.70
N VAL A 187 -13.97 -0.56 -8.90
CA VAL A 187 -15.03 -0.59 -7.88
C VAL A 187 -16.39 -0.83 -8.54
N SER A 188 -17.08 -1.87 -8.05
CA SER A 188 -18.33 -2.35 -8.62
C SER A 188 -19.46 -1.31 -8.50
N SER A 189 -20.52 -1.47 -9.30
CA SER A 189 -21.70 -0.59 -9.27
C SER A 189 -22.45 -0.55 -7.94
N GLU A 190 -22.12 -1.43 -6.99
CA GLU A 190 -22.72 -1.51 -5.65
C GLU A 190 -21.95 -0.67 -4.59
N GLU A 191 -20.72 -0.25 -4.89
CA GLU A 191 -19.84 0.56 -4.04
C GLU A 191 -19.58 1.96 -4.64
N ARG A 192 -20.62 2.57 -5.25
CA ARG A 192 -20.45 3.87 -5.89
C ARG A 192 -20.10 4.94 -4.86
N LEU A 193 -18.96 5.58 -5.09
CA LEU A 193 -18.59 6.83 -4.45
C LEU A 193 -19.64 7.91 -4.74
N ASN A 194 -20.05 8.62 -3.70
CA ASN A 194 -20.98 9.74 -3.75
C ASN A 194 -20.22 11.06 -3.73
N LEU A 195 -20.90 12.11 -4.19
CA LEU A 195 -20.39 13.47 -4.08
C LEU A 195 -20.09 13.79 -2.61
N GLY A 196 -18.88 14.27 -2.35
CA GLY A 196 -18.39 14.65 -1.04
C GLY A 196 -17.76 13.51 -0.23
N ASP A 197 -17.90 12.24 -0.64
CA ASP A 197 -17.25 11.13 0.05
C ASP A 197 -15.75 11.38 0.19
N VAL A 198 -15.20 11.08 1.37
CA VAL A 198 -13.78 11.19 1.64
C VAL A 198 -13.20 9.82 1.90
N PHE A 199 -12.08 9.52 1.25
CA PHE A 199 -11.38 8.27 1.42
C PHE A 199 -9.88 8.52 1.53
N ILE A 200 -9.19 7.61 2.22
CA ILE A 200 -7.73 7.61 2.33
C ILE A 200 -7.19 6.59 1.34
N VAL A 201 -6.23 7.01 0.55
CA VAL A 201 -5.40 6.09 -0.23
C VAL A 201 -4.14 5.84 0.56
N CYS A 202 -3.91 4.59 0.92
CA CYS A 202 -2.65 4.12 1.47
C CYS A 202 -1.87 3.46 0.33
N ASP A 203 -0.78 4.07 -0.13
CA ASP A 203 0.13 3.43 -1.08
C ASP A 203 1.25 2.75 -0.29
N ALA A 204 1.04 1.49 0.07
CA ALA A 204 2.01 0.68 0.80
C ALA A 204 3.00 0.02 -0.18
N GLY A 205 3.95 0.81 -0.66
CA GLY A 205 4.98 0.40 -1.59
C GLY A 205 6.07 -0.49 -0.98
N GLY A 206 7.10 -0.78 -1.79
CA GLY A 206 8.20 -1.63 -1.33
C GLY A 206 9.20 -0.93 -0.41
N GLY A 207 9.36 0.39 -0.51
CA GLY A 207 10.30 1.16 0.32
C GLY A 207 9.61 2.19 1.21
N THR A 208 8.61 2.88 0.67
CA THR A 208 7.83 3.91 1.34
C THR A 208 6.38 3.46 1.46
N VAL A 209 5.70 4.00 2.46
CA VAL A 209 4.25 4.05 2.52
C VAL A 209 3.85 5.51 2.47
N ASP A 210 2.93 5.86 1.57
CA ASP A 210 2.48 7.22 1.35
C ASP A 210 0.95 7.24 1.43
N LEU A 211 0.40 8.08 2.32
CA LEU A 211 -1.03 8.21 2.55
C LEU A 211 -1.51 9.60 2.15
N ILE A 212 -2.68 9.64 1.56
CA ILE A 212 -3.35 10.91 1.27
C ILE A 212 -4.85 10.75 1.27
N SER A 213 -5.53 11.80 1.68
CA SER A 213 -6.98 11.87 1.76
C SER A 213 -7.56 12.60 0.57
N TYR A 214 -8.53 11.99 -0.11
CA TYR A 214 -9.24 12.57 -1.25
C TYR A 214 -10.72 12.71 -0.95
N MET A 215 -11.31 13.80 -1.44
CA MET A 215 -12.74 14.04 -1.48
C MET A 215 -13.26 13.94 -2.91
N VAL A 216 -14.39 13.27 -3.11
CA VAL A 216 -15.07 13.18 -4.40
C VAL A 216 -15.78 14.49 -4.71
N THR A 217 -15.43 15.13 -5.82
CA THR A 217 -16.04 16.40 -6.26
C THR A 217 -16.99 16.24 -7.43
N GLU A 218 -16.87 15.15 -8.19
CA GLU A 218 -17.84 14.73 -9.20
C GLU A 218 -17.82 13.21 -9.29
N THR A 219 -18.98 12.58 -9.54
CA THR A 219 -19.08 11.11 -9.65
C THR A 219 -19.02 10.62 -11.10
N SER A 220 -19.25 11.49 -12.08
CA SER A 220 -19.20 11.15 -13.51
C SER A 220 -18.94 12.39 -14.38
N PRO A 221 -17.74 12.54 -14.99
CA PRO A 221 -16.55 11.71 -14.74
C PRO A 221 -16.13 11.80 -13.26
N LEU A 222 -15.53 10.74 -12.74
CA LEU A 222 -15.01 10.75 -11.37
C LEU A 222 -13.93 11.85 -11.25
N GLN A 223 -14.17 12.82 -10.37
CA GLN A 223 -13.20 13.82 -9.99
C GLN A 223 -12.97 13.77 -8.49
N ILE A 224 -11.72 13.88 -8.10
CA ILE A 224 -11.28 13.84 -6.71
C ILE A 224 -10.37 15.04 -6.43
N ARG A 225 -10.41 15.53 -5.20
CA ARG A 225 -9.57 16.64 -4.73
C ARG A 225 -8.92 16.26 -3.42
N GLU A 226 -7.62 16.54 -3.29
CA GLU A 226 -6.90 16.39 -2.02
C GLU A 226 -7.60 17.19 -0.91
N CYS A 227 -7.78 16.56 0.25
CA CYS A 227 -8.54 17.13 1.36
C CYS A 227 -7.85 17.00 2.72
N GLY A 228 -6.58 16.59 2.74
CA GLY A 228 -5.69 16.61 3.90
C GLY A 228 -4.23 16.64 3.43
N VAL A 229 -3.29 17.01 4.31
CA VAL A 229 -1.85 16.98 3.99
C VAL A 229 -1.40 15.53 4.00
N GLY A 230 -0.83 15.04 2.91
CA GLY A 230 -0.35 13.66 2.84
C GLY A 230 0.70 13.34 3.91
N GLU A 231 0.71 12.08 4.35
CA GLU A 231 1.69 11.53 5.28
C GLU A 231 2.47 10.41 4.63
N GLY A 232 3.65 10.09 5.15
CA GLY A 232 4.41 8.97 4.63
C GLY A 232 5.58 8.59 5.52
N GLY A 233 6.03 7.36 5.34
CA GLY A 233 7.07 6.76 6.16
C GLY A 233 7.89 5.73 5.42
N LEU A 234 9.09 5.47 5.94
CA LEU A 234 9.93 4.34 5.53
C LEU A 234 9.47 3.05 6.21
N CYS A 235 8.29 2.57 5.86
CA CYS A 235 7.68 1.35 6.41
C CYS A 235 7.11 0.45 5.30
N GLY A 236 7.67 0.54 4.09
CA GLY A 236 7.28 -0.35 2.98
C GLY A 236 7.71 -1.80 3.17
N SER A 237 7.37 -2.65 2.19
CA SER A 237 7.59 -4.11 2.27
C SER A 237 9.02 -4.53 2.66
N ILE A 238 10.06 -3.79 2.25
CA ILE A 238 11.46 -4.10 2.58
C ILE A 238 11.73 -4.16 4.09
N PHE A 239 10.92 -3.46 4.89
CA PHE A 239 11.13 -3.42 6.33
C PHE A 239 10.77 -4.75 6.98
N LEU A 240 9.95 -5.56 6.31
CA LEU A 240 9.70 -6.96 6.67
C LEU A 240 10.97 -7.80 6.43
N ASP A 241 11.64 -7.61 5.29
CA ASP A 241 12.88 -8.33 4.96
C ASP A 241 14.03 -7.94 5.89
N LEU A 242 14.16 -6.65 6.22
CA LEU A 242 15.16 -6.15 7.16
C LEU A 242 14.91 -6.66 8.58
N ALA A 243 13.65 -6.67 9.03
CA ALA A 243 13.27 -7.21 10.34
C ALA A 243 13.53 -8.73 10.40
N PHE A 244 13.22 -9.45 9.31
CA PHE A 244 13.54 -10.87 9.18
C PHE A 244 15.06 -11.13 9.21
N GLU A 245 15.85 -10.38 8.42
CA GLU A 245 17.32 -10.47 8.44
C GLU A 245 17.87 -10.24 9.86
N ASN A 246 17.33 -9.25 10.57
CA ASN A 246 17.73 -8.94 11.94
C ASN A 246 17.37 -10.06 12.91
N PHE A 247 16.18 -10.66 12.80
CA PHE A 247 15.80 -11.84 13.57
C PHE A 247 16.80 -12.98 13.35
N ILE A 248 17.18 -13.27 12.09
CA ILE A 248 18.15 -14.32 11.79
C ILE A 248 19.53 -14.01 12.37
N LYS A 249 19.99 -12.75 12.30
CA LYS A 249 21.23 -12.31 12.96
C LYS A 249 21.20 -12.55 14.47
N THR A 250 20.07 -12.27 15.12
CA THR A 250 19.90 -12.55 16.55
C THR A 250 19.91 -14.05 16.83
N LYS A 251 19.28 -14.86 15.97
CA LYS A 251 19.19 -16.31 16.16
C LYS A 251 20.52 -17.05 15.94
N VAL A 252 21.27 -16.68 14.91
CA VAL A 252 22.57 -17.31 14.55
C VAL A 252 23.76 -16.65 15.24
N GLY A 253 23.59 -15.43 15.74
CA GLY A 253 24.66 -14.59 16.27
C GLY A 253 25.29 -13.71 15.19
N GLU A 254 25.45 -12.43 15.49
CA GLU A 254 25.84 -11.41 14.50
C GLU A 254 27.22 -11.64 13.90
N LEU A 255 28.22 -12.05 14.70
CA LEU A 255 29.57 -12.35 14.20
C LEU A 255 29.56 -13.52 13.22
N LYS A 256 28.83 -14.60 13.54
CA LYS A 256 28.69 -15.75 12.65
C LYS A 256 27.97 -15.34 11.37
N TYR A 257 26.83 -14.65 11.49
CA TYR A 257 26.09 -14.14 10.33
C TYR A 257 26.99 -13.29 9.43
N ASN A 258 27.77 -12.36 9.99
CA ASN A 258 28.66 -11.51 9.21
C ASN A 258 29.73 -12.29 8.45
N SER A 259 30.21 -13.42 9.01
CA SER A 259 31.18 -14.30 8.35
C SER A 259 30.61 -15.13 7.18
N ILE A 260 29.28 -15.33 7.13
CA ILE A 260 28.60 -16.07 6.06
C ILE A 260 28.74 -15.34 4.72
N GLN A 261 28.97 -16.10 3.64
CA GLN A 261 29.12 -15.53 2.30
C GLN A 261 27.83 -14.86 1.82
N GLU A 262 27.96 -13.71 1.17
CA GLU A 262 26.83 -12.87 0.74
C GLU A 262 25.80 -13.61 -0.15
N ARG A 263 26.27 -14.56 -0.97
CA ARG A 263 25.38 -15.38 -1.81
C ARG A 263 24.40 -16.23 -1.00
N HIS A 264 24.77 -16.68 0.19
CA HIS A 264 23.92 -17.52 1.06
C HIS A 264 22.91 -16.65 1.82
N LYS A 265 23.35 -15.49 2.31
CA LYS A 265 22.45 -14.46 2.88
C LYS A 265 21.37 -14.03 1.89
N LYS A 266 21.79 -13.76 0.64
CA LYS A 266 20.87 -13.39 -0.44
C LYS A 266 19.86 -14.51 -0.73
N LYS A 267 20.32 -15.76 -0.82
CA LYS A 267 19.42 -16.91 -1.04
C LYS A 267 18.35 -17.01 0.05
N MET A 268 18.75 -16.91 1.32
CA MET A 268 17.85 -16.92 2.47
C MET A 268 16.80 -15.78 2.40
N LEU A 269 17.23 -14.56 2.07
CA LEU A 269 16.30 -13.42 1.90
C LEU A 269 15.38 -13.61 0.70
N ASP A 270 15.88 -14.16 -0.42
CA ASP A 270 15.08 -14.48 -1.59
C ASP A 270 14.01 -15.56 -1.26
N GLU A 271 14.32 -16.53 -0.39
CA GLU A 271 13.36 -17.52 0.10
C GLU A 271 12.29 -16.89 1.01
N PHE A 272 12.70 -16.03 1.95
CA PHE A 272 11.76 -15.29 2.79
C PHE A 272 10.81 -14.44 1.94
N GLU A 273 11.35 -13.61 1.03
CA GLU A 273 10.57 -12.78 0.13
C GLU A 273 9.61 -13.64 -0.68
N ASN A 274 10.09 -14.60 -1.48
CA ASN A 274 9.27 -15.22 -2.51
C ASN A 274 8.40 -16.38 -2.02
N GLN A 275 8.68 -16.96 -0.85
CA GLN A 275 7.97 -18.14 -0.36
C GLN A 275 7.21 -17.88 0.95
N ILE A 276 7.82 -17.22 1.93
CA ILE A 276 7.21 -17.02 3.24
C ILE A 276 6.34 -15.78 3.20
N LYS A 277 6.92 -14.61 2.92
CA LYS A 277 6.26 -13.31 2.99
C LYS A 277 5.02 -13.22 2.12
N TRP A 278 5.11 -13.67 0.85
CA TRP A 278 3.98 -13.62 -0.08
C TRP A 278 2.83 -14.58 0.25
N ASN A 279 3.12 -15.67 0.98
CA ASN A 279 2.14 -16.71 1.32
C ASN A 279 1.81 -16.72 2.82
N PHE A 280 2.19 -15.68 3.56
CA PHE A 280 1.95 -15.60 4.98
C PHE A 280 0.49 -15.21 5.24
N GLU A 281 -0.23 -16.06 5.98
CA GLU A 281 -1.65 -15.88 6.28
C GLU A 281 -1.91 -15.52 7.76
N GLY A 282 -0.87 -15.28 8.55
CA GLY A 282 -0.99 -14.97 9.99
C GLY A 282 -1.13 -16.19 10.91
N ASP A 283 -0.83 -17.40 10.42
CA ASP A 283 -0.86 -18.60 11.27
C ASP A 283 0.36 -18.65 12.19
N ALA A 284 0.18 -18.19 13.42
CA ALA A 284 1.22 -18.16 14.45
C ALA A 284 1.78 -19.55 14.81
N LYS A 285 1.04 -20.63 14.53
CA LYS A 285 1.43 -22.01 14.88
C LYS A 285 2.17 -22.72 13.74
N ARG A 286 2.16 -22.15 12.53
CA ARG A 286 2.86 -22.72 11.39
C ARG A 286 4.36 -22.56 11.56
N LEU A 287 5.10 -23.62 11.26
CA LEU A 287 6.56 -23.57 11.19
C LEU A 287 7.00 -23.31 9.76
N TYR A 288 7.96 -22.40 9.61
CA TYR A 288 8.60 -22.06 8.35
C TYR A 288 10.09 -22.40 8.44
N SER A 289 10.77 -22.46 7.31
CA SER A 289 12.21 -22.64 7.27
C SER A 289 12.84 -21.88 6.12
N VAL A 290 14.10 -21.47 6.31
CA VAL A 290 14.95 -20.86 5.28
C VAL A 290 16.33 -21.50 5.32
N GLU A 291 16.97 -21.65 4.15
CA GLU A 291 18.32 -22.18 4.05
C GLU A 291 19.35 -21.05 4.18
N LEU A 292 20.22 -21.14 5.19
CA LEU A 292 21.36 -20.25 5.39
C LEU A 292 22.65 -21.06 5.56
N ARG A 293 23.29 -21.41 4.45
CA ARG A 293 24.53 -22.20 4.50
C ARG A 293 25.66 -21.52 5.25
N GLY A 294 26.30 -22.28 6.14
CA GLY A 294 27.32 -21.80 7.06
C GLY A 294 26.74 -21.15 8.32
N ALA A 295 25.43 -21.31 8.58
CA ALA A 295 24.83 -20.98 9.86
C ALA A 295 25.13 -22.06 10.92
N GLY A 296 25.23 -23.33 10.49
CA GLY A 296 25.61 -24.44 11.36
C GLY A 296 27.06 -24.41 11.83
N ASP A 297 27.33 -25.16 12.90
CA ASP A 297 28.65 -25.59 13.33
C ASP A 297 29.18 -26.65 12.35
N ASP A 298 30.50 -26.69 12.15
CA ASP A 298 31.19 -27.38 11.04
C ASP A 298 31.03 -28.94 11.02
N GLN A 299 30.08 -29.52 11.77
CA GLN A 299 29.94 -30.96 11.97
C GLN A 299 28.61 -31.59 11.49
N GLU A 300 27.55 -30.83 11.20
CA GLU A 300 26.27 -31.40 10.72
C GLU A 300 25.60 -30.59 9.59
N GLU A 301 25.29 -31.24 8.46
CA GLU A 301 24.64 -30.61 7.28
C GLU A 301 23.19 -30.15 7.53
N ASP A 302 22.51 -30.70 8.56
CA ASP A 302 21.13 -30.33 8.92
C ASP A 302 21.03 -28.98 9.66
N GLU A 303 22.16 -28.38 10.09
CA GLU A 303 22.19 -27.09 10.78
C GLU A 303 22.16 -25.86 9.84
N ASP A 304 22.20 -26.08 8.53
CA ASP A 304 22.08 -25.01 7.51
C ASP A 304 20.62 -24.55 7.29
N LEU A 305 19.63 -25.24 7.88
CA LEU A 305 18.22 -24.89 7.81
C LEU A 305 17.78 -24.17 9.10
N ILE A 306 17.32 -22.93 8.97
CA ILE A 306 16.83 -22.15 10.11
C ILE A 306 15.31 -22.22 10.16
N GLU A 307 14.79 -22.86 11.20
CA GLU A 307 13.35 -22.88 11.48
C GLU A 307 12.88 -21.53 12.04
N VAL A 308 11.70 -21.08 11.63
CA VAL A 308 11.09 -19.83 12.08
C VAL A 308 9.62 -20.08 12.41
N GLU A 309 9.24 -19.82 13.66
CA GLU A 309 7.86 -19.93 14.11
C GLU A 309 7.00 -18.83 13.48
N GLY A 310 5.77 -19.18 13.11
CA GLY A 310 4.80 -18.23 12.54
C GLY A 310 4.52 -17.05 13.46
N GLY A 311 4.57 -17.23 14.79
CA GLY A 311 4.45 -16.13 15.76
C GLY A 311 5.55 -15.07 15.63
N THR A 312 6.77 -15.47 15.27
CA THR A 312 7.87 -14.54 14.96
C THR A 312 7.56 -13.77 13.68
N ILE A 313 7.05 -14.46 12.65
CA ILE A 313 6.65 -13.79 11.40
C ILE A 313 5.49 -12.81 11.66
N CYS A 314 4.49 -13.17 12.49
CA CYS A 314 3.45 -12.23 12.93
C CYS A 314 4.07 -10.99 13.57
N SER A 315 5.01 -11.17 14.51
CA SER A 315 5.65 -10.05 15.21
C SER A 315 6.38 -9.11 14.25
N ILE A 316 7.08 -9.66 13.25
CA ILE A 316 7.74 -8.90 12.18
C ILE A 316 6.72 -8.06 11.39
N PHE A 317 5.60 -8.67 11.01
CA PHE A 317 4.54 -7.96 10.30
C PHE A 317 3.89 -6.89 11.17
N ASP A 318 3.56 -7.21 12.43
CA ASP A 318 2.94 -6.29 13.37
C ASP A 318 3.81 -5.05 13.62
N ASP A 319 5.13 -5.21 13.71
CA ASP A 319 6.05 -4.08 13.88
C ASP A 319 6.02 -3.11 12.69
N VAL A 320 5.89 -3.61 11.46
CA VAL A 320 5.79 -2.78 10.26
C VAL A 320 4.37 -2.20 10.12
N CYS A 321 3.34 -3.01 10.32
CA CYS A 321 1.94 -2.61 10.22
C CYS A 321 1.58 -1.55 11.25
N ARG A 322 2.05 -1.64 12.50
CA ARG A 322 1.84 -0.60 13.53
C ARG A 322 2.33 0.78 13.09
N ARG A 323 3.41 0.83 12.31
CA ARG A 323 3.93 2.10 11.75
C ARG A 323 3.04 2.64 10.64
N ILE A 324 2.39 1.77 9.87
CA ILE A 324 1.41 2.14 8.85
C ILE A 324 0.12 2.60 9.51
N ASP A 325 -0.37 1.86 10.51
CA ASP A 325 -1.57 2.19 11.28
C ASP A 325 -1.46 3.58 11.91
N ALA A 326 -0.30 3.92 12.50
CA ALA A 326 -0.06 5.25 13.03
C ALA A 326 -0.20 6.36 11.96
N LEU A 327 0.24 6.12 10.73
CA LEU A 327 0.07 7.09 9.64
C LEU A 327 -1.40 7.20 9.19
N VAL A 328 -2.15 6.09 9.21
CA VAL A 328 -3.59 6.08 8.91
C VAL A 328 -4.36 6.84 9.99
N GLU A 329 -4.07 6.57 11.27
CA GLU A 329 -4.69 7.23 12.41
C GLU A 329 -4.48 8.75 12.36
N ASN A 330 -3.24 9.19 12.11
CA ASN A 330 -2.95 10.62 11.96
C ASN A 330 -3.71 11.25 10.77
N GLN A 331 -3.75 10.59 9.60
CA GLN A 331 -4.56 11.06 8.46
C GLN A 331 -6.04 11.22 8.84
N MET A 332 -6.59 10.25 9.58
CA MET A 332 -7.98 10.31 10.05
C MET A 332 -8.20 11.46 11.02
N GLU A 333 -7.25 11.73 11.92
CA GLU A 333 -7.32 12.86 12.84
C GLU A 333 -7.26 14.21 12.11
N GLN A 334 -6.39 14.35 11.09
CA GLN A 334 -6.32 15.54 10.26
C GLN A 334 -7.66 15.84 9.56
N ILE A 335 -8.27 14.82 8.94
CA ILE A 335 -9.58 14.96 8.28
C ILE A 335 -10.65 15.44 9.27
N LYS A 336 -10.69 14.82 10.47
CA LYS A 336 -11.65 15.19 11.53
C LYS A 336 -11.45 16.63 12.00
N ALA A 337 -10.20 17.05 12.20
CA ALA A 337 -9.86 18.38 12.68
C ALA A 337 -10.26 19.50 11.71
N GLU A 338 -10.25 19.24 10.40
CA GLU A 338 -10.69 20.19 9.37
C GLU A 338 -12.22 20.37 9.30
N GLY A 339 -13.00 19.74 10.20
CA GLY A 339 -14.46 19.79 10.18
C GLY A 339 -15.06 19.13 8.93
N ARG A 340 -14.27 18.31 8.24
CA ARG A 340 -14.71 17.54 7.08
C ARG A 340 -15.11 16.18 7.59
N ASN A 341 -16.39 15.87 7.51
CA ASN A 341 -16.80 14.50 7.78
C ASN A 341 -16.29 13.61 6.64
N THR A 342 -16.07 12.32 6.93
CA THR A 342 -15.57 11.35 5.95
C THR A 342 -16.61 10.90 4.92
N LYS A 343 -17.71 11.65 4.76
CA LYS A 343 -18.98 11.28 4.12
C LYS A 343 -19.65 12.40 3.32
N GLY A 344 -18.95 13.50 3.03
CA GLY A 344 -19.50 14.54 2.16
C GLY A 344 -20.65 15.36 2.70
N GLU A 345 -20.89 15.37 4.01
CA GLU A 345 -21.92 16.26 4.58
C GLU A 345 -21.29 17.53 5.18
N GLU A 346 -21.91 18.66 4.86
CA GLU A 346 -21.66 19.95 5.50
C GLU A 346 -22.04 19.85 6.98
N ILE A 347 -21.10 20.10 7.89
CA ILE A 347 -21.42 20.24 9.31
C ILE A 347 -22.22 21.53 9.50
N ARG A 348 -23.55 21.42 9.61
CA ARG A 348 -24.41 22.49 10.11
C ARG A 348 -24.95 22.12 11.49
N ASN A 349 -24.71 22.99 12.47
CA ASN A 349 -25.27 22.91 13.83
C ASN A 349 -24.97 21.59 14.59
N GLY A 350 -23.78 21.03 14.42
CA GLY A 350 -23.27 19.98 15.32
C GLY A 350 -24.00 18.64 15.27
N ARG A 351 -24.66 18.27 14.16
CA ARG A 351 -25.29 16.94 13.98
C ARG A 351 -24.74 16.22 12.75
N VAL A 352 -24.34 14.96 12.93
CA VAL A 352 -23.83 14.03 11.89
C VAL A 352 -24.87 12.95 11.62
N VAL A 353 -25.16 12.62 10.36
CA VAL A 353 -26.17 11.60 10.01
C VAL A 353 -25.52 10.39 9.31
N GLY A 354 -25.47 9.25 10.00
CA GLY A 354 -25.46 7.90 9.39
C GLY A 354 -24.13 7.36 8.83
N TRP A 355 -23.67 6.22 9.37
CA TRP A 355 -22.40 5.53 9.06
C TRP A 355 -22.55 4.32 8.11
N LYS A 356 -21.61 4.15 7.17
CA LYS A 356 -21.38 2.91 6.41
C LYS A 356 -19.88 2.84 6.11
N GLY A 357 -19.26 1.78 6.64
CA GLY A 357 -17.95 1.17 6.39
C GLY A 357 -16.87 1.95 5.64
N PHE A 358 -15.70 1.97 6.25
CA PHE A 358 -14.42 2.16 5.60
C PHE A 358 -14.20 1.03 4.57
N THR A 359 -13.94 1.35 3.30
CA THR A 359 -13.40 0.36 2.35
C THR A 359 -11.96 0.76 2.07
N PRO A 360 -10.97 0.21 2.80
CA PRO A 360 -9.59 0.37 2.41
C PRO A 360 -9.43 -0.25 1.03
N ILE A 361 -9.04 0.56 0.05
CA ILE A 361 -8.62 0.11 -1.29
C ILE A 361 -7.40 -0.86 -1.22
N LEU A 362 -6.84 -1.07 -0.02
CA LEU A 362 -5.69 -1.91 0.29
C LEU A 362 -6.00 -3.38 0.62
N GLU A 363 -7.22 -3.86 0.45
CA GLU A 363 -7.68 -5.10 1.10
C GLU A 363 -7.15 -6.43 0.51
N ARG A 364 -6.06 -6.43 -0.28
CA ARG A 364 -5.59 -7.66 -0.95
C ARG A 364 -4.25 -8.24 -0.56
N LYS A 365 -3.38 -7.61 0.23
CA LYS A 365 -2.08 -8.29 0.51
C LYS A 365 -1.24 -7.94 1.74
N LEU A 366 -1.54 -6.88 2.50
CA LEU A 366 -0.69 -6.50 3.65
C LEU A 366 -1.37 -6.60 5.02
N MET A 367 -2.70 -6.77 5.05
CA MET A 367 -3.46 -6.83 6.30
C MET A 367 -4.06 -8.23 6.47
N SER A 368 -3.31 -9.16 7.06
CA SER A 368 -3.88 -10.41 7.59
C SER A 368 -4.49 -10.20 8.98
N THR A 369 -5.06 -9.03 9.24
CA THR A 369 -6.15 -8.85 10.21
C THR A 369 -7.37 -8.42 9.41
N LYS A 370 -7.88 -9.31 8.56
CA LYS A 370 -9.16 -9.09 7.88
C LYS A 370 -10.22 -8.99 8.96
N THR A 371 -10.60 -7.82 9.42
CA THR A 371 -11.79 -7.65 10.25
C THR A 371 -13.00 -7.44 9.34
N HIS A 372 -14.13 -8.05 9.69
CA HIS A 372 -15.41 -7.74 9.06
C HIS A 372 -16.10 -6.67 9.90
N SER A 373 -16.44 -5.57 9.25
CA SER A 373 -17.15 -4.46 9.87
C SER A 373 -18.63 -4.76 10.00
N PHE A 374 -19.16 -4.56 11.21
CA PHE A 374 -20.59 -4.62 11.51
C PHE A 374 -21.07 -3.25 11.99
N THR A 375 -22.37 -3.00 11.81
CA THR A 375 -23.01 -1.79 12.31
C THR A 375 -24.38 -2.13 12.86
N ARG A 376 -24.66 -1.68 14.09
CA ARG A 376 -25.95 -1.88 14.75
C ARG A 376 -26.46 -0.56 15.30
N THR A 377 -27.59 -0.11 14.76
CA THR A 377 -28.34 1.02 15.33
C THR A 377 -29.14 0.54 16.53
N LEU A 378 -28.92 1.20 17.66
CA LEU A 378 -29.69 1.09 18.89
C LEU A 378 -30.85 2.08 18.83
N TYR A 379 -31.99 1.64 19.36
CA TYR A 379 -33.22 2.42 19.38
C TYR A 379 -33.74 2.47 20.82
N TYR A 380 -34.33 3.59 21.19
CA TYR A 380 -35.12 3.68 22.42
C TYR A 380 -36.60 3.86 22.06
N SER A 381 -37.47 3.57 23.02
CA SER A 381 -38.91 3.71 22.90
C SER A 381 -39.38 4.66 23.98
N GLU A 382 -40.18 5.65 23.63
CA GLU A 382 -40.85 6.54 24.60
C GLU A 382 -41.94 5.80 25.39
N HIS A 383 -42.38 4.63 24.90
CA HIS A 383 -43.32 3.78 25.62
C HIS A 383 -42.60 2.90 26.65
N LYS A 384 -43.23 2.72 27.82
CA LYS A 384 -42.76 1.85 28.91
C LYS A 384 -42.54 0.37 28.51
N ALA A 385 -43.06 -0.05 27.36
CA ALA A 385 -42.88 -1.40 26.81
C ALA A 385 -42.19 -1.32 25.45
N ALA A 386 -41.20 -2.20 25.24
CA ALA A 386 -40.50 -2.29 23.96
C ALA A 386 -41.48 -2.65 22.82
N PRO A 387 -41.45 -1.93 21.68
CA PRO A 387 -42.37 -2.18 20.58
C PRO A 387 -42.13 -3.55 19.95
N ARG A 388 -43.22 -4.21 19.51
CA ARG A 388 -43.15 -5.54 18.89
C ARG A 388 -42.52 -5.54 17.50
N ARG A 389 -42.46 -4.39 16.83
CA ARG A 389 -41.88 -4.22 15.48
C ARG A 389 -41.04 -2.94 15.42
N ARG A 390 -39.99 -2.97 14.59
CA ARG A 390 -38.96 -1.93 14.46
C ARG A 390 -39.48 -0.55 14.03
N LEU A 391 -40.73 -0.45 13.58
CA LEU A 391 -41.33 0.76 13.00
C LEU A 391 -42.39 1.43 13.90
N ASP A 392 -42.74 0.84 15.05
CA ASP A 392 -43.74 1.42 15.96
C ASP A 392 -43.04 2.21 17.07
N GLY A 393 -42.91 3.54 16.93
CA GLY A 393 -42.47 4.44 18.00
C GLY A 393 -41.02 4.28 18.47
N ALA A 394 -40.19 3.55 17.73
CA ALA A 394 -38.77 3.38 18.02
C ALA A 394 -37.95 4.54 17.45
N ILE A 395 -37.29 5.30 18.32
CA ILE A 395 -36.44 6.44 17.96
C ILE A 395 -34.97 5.98 17.97
N PRO A 396 -34.19 6.24 16.90
CA PRO A 396 -32.76 5.93 16.89
C PRO A 396 -32.03 6.65 18.05
N LEU A 397 -31.28 5.91 18.84
CA LEU A 397 -30.49 6.44 19.96
C LEU A 397 -29.03 6.65 19.55
N ALA A 398 -28.39 5.59 19.08
CA ALA A 398 -26.97 5.53 18.79
C ALA A 398 -26.71 4.50 17.69
N THR A 399 -25.60 4.61 16.97
CA THR A 399 -25.13 3.54 16.09
C THR A 399 -23.75 3.10 16.55
N ILE A 400 -23.62 1.81 16.84
CA ILE A 400 -22.33 1.21 17.16
C ILE A 400 -21.79 0.53 15.92
N SER A 401 -20.54 0.87 15.59
CA SER A 401 -19.72 0.16 14.63
C SER A 401 -18.72 -0.69 15.39
N PHE A 402 -18.57 -1.94 14.98
CA PHE A 402 -17.67 -2.89 15.63
C PHE A 402 -17.07 -3.82 14.58
N GLU A 403 -15.87 -4.30 14.85
CA GLU A 403 -15.07 -5.08 13.92
C GLU A 403 -14.73 -6.43 14.53
N ILE A 404 -14.93 -7.50 13.78
CA ILE A 404 -14.60 -8.86 14.23
C ILE A 404 -13.65 -9.47 13.22
N ASP A 405 -12.57 -10.07 13.70
CA ASP A 405 -11.65 -10.86 12.87
C ASP A 405 -12.41 -11.91 12.03
N THR A 406 -12.21 -11.84 10.71
CA THR A 406 -12.79 -12.72 9.71
C THR A 406 -12.39 -14.17 9.96
N ALA A 407 -11.21 -14.45 10.50
CA ALA A 407 -10.82 -15.79 10.92
C ALA A 407 -11.71 -16.32 12.06
N LYS A 408 -12.17 -15.45 12.98
CA LYS A 408 -13.17 -15.83 13.99
C LYS A 408 -14.54 -16.06 13.36
N ILE A 409 -14.95 -15.20 12.41
CA ILE A 409 -16.24 -15.34 11.69
C ILE A 409 -16.30 -16.61 10.85
N LEU A 410 -15.20 -16.97 10.17
CA LEU A 410 -15.15 -18.15 9.29
C LEU A 410 -15.33 -19.46 10.06
N LYS A 411 -15.09 -19.47 11.38
CA LYS A 411 -15.33 -20.60 12.29
C LYS A 411 -16.79 -20.72 12.71
N LEU A 412 -17.61 -19.69 12.49
CA LEU A 412 -19.03 -19.69 12.86
C LEU A 412 -19.85 -20.57 11.91
N LYS A 413 -20.96 -21.09 12.43
CA LYS A 413 -21.84 -21.99 11.69
C LYS A 413 -22.52 -21.26 10.54
N ARG A 414 -22.35 -21.80 9.33
CA ARG A 414 -23.00 -21.32 8.10
C ARG A 414 -24.40 -21.91 7.97
N ARG A 415 -25.34 -21.12 7.45
CA ARG A 415 -26.70 -21.55 7.11
C ARG A 415 -27.05 -21.13 5.69
N LYS A 416 -27.89 -21.92 5.02
CA LYS A 416 -28.44 -21.55 3.71
C LYS A 416 -29.71 -20.73 3.92
N GLY A 417 -29.75 -19.53 3.34
CA GLY A 417 -30.89 -18.64 3.37
C GLY A 417 -32.00 -19.11 2.42
N ALA A 418 -33.21 -18.57 2.61
CA ALA A 418 -34.35 -18.83 1.72
C ALA A 418 -34.13 -18.25 0.31
N ASP A 419 -33.19 -17.33 0.17
CA ASP A 419 -32.71 -16.74 -1.08
C ASP A 419 -31.63 -17.59 -1.79
N GLY A 420 -31.25 -18.74 -1.21
CA GLY A 420 -30.22 -19.63 -1.74
C GLY A 420 -28.79 -19.24 -1.37
N ASN A 421 -28.58 -18.06 -0.77
CA ASN A 421 -27.27 -17.59 -0.34
C ASN A 421 -26.81 -18.24 0.97
N THR A 422 -25.50 -18.27 1.20
CA THR A 422 -24.94 -18.77 2.46
C THR A 422 -24.71 -17.60 3.42
N TRP A 423 -25.30 -17.68 4.60
CA TRP A 423 -25.23 -16.67 5.65
C TRP A 423 -24.44 -17.18 6.85
N ILE A 424 -23.78 -16.27 7.57
CA ILE A 424 -23.11 -16.53 8.85
C ILE A 424 -23.84 -15.72 9.92
N ASP A 425 -24.34 -16.40 10.95
CA ASP A 425 -24.99 -15.75 12.09
C ASP A 425 -23.91 -15.29 13.09
N VAL A 426 -23.75 -13.98 13.23
CA VAL A 426 -22.81 -13.37 14.17
C VAL A 426 -23.57 -12.92 15.41
N HIS A 427 -23.30 -13.58 16.54
CA HIS A 427 -23.88 -13.23 17.84
C HIS A 427 -22.90 -12.36 18.64
N SER A 428 -23.34 -11.19 19.06
CA SER A 428 -22.59 -10.30 19.95
C SER A 428 -23.45 -9.84 21.12
N ASN A 429 -22.80 -9.63 22.26
CA ASN A 429 -23.42 -9.05 23.44
C ASN A 429 -23.12 -7.55 23.47
N ALA A 430 -24.04 -6.76 24.01
CA ALA A 430 -23.79 -5.34 24.26
C ALA A 430 -23.99 -5.05 25.75
N GLU A 431 -23.00 -4.41 26.36
CA GLU A 431 -23.06 -3.89 27.72
C GLU A 431 -23.40 -2.40 27.67
N ILE A 432 -24.36 -1.96 28.48
CA ILE A 432 -24.75 -0.56 28.61
C ILE A 432 -24.33 -0.08 29.99
N LYS A 433 -23.54 0.98 30.06
CA LYS A 433 -23.13 1.65 31.30
C LYS A 433 -23.70 3.05 31.35
N LEU A 434 -24.34 3.36 32.48
CA LEU A 434 -24.81 4.72 32.77
C LEU A 434 -23.70 5.47 33.51
N HIS A 435 -23.30 6.62 32.99
CA HIS A 435 -22.29 7.49 33.57
C HIS A 435 -22.83 8.92 33.68
N ASN A 436 -23.39 9.30 34.84
CA ASN A 436 -23.99 10.62 35.11
C ASN A 436 -25.01 11.07 34.04
N ALA A 437 -24.53 11.65 32.93
CA ALA A 437 -25.32 12.17 31.80
C ALA A 437 -25.05 11.43 30.47
N ASP A 438 -24.34 10.30 30.49
CA ASP A 438 -23.96 9.54 29.30
C ASP A 438 -24.35 8.06 29.39
N LEU A 439 -24.70 7.49 28.24
CA LEU A 439 -24.85 6.05 28.03
C LEU A 439 -23.65 5.54 27.23
N GLY A 440 -22.78 4.76 27.85
CA GLY A 440 -21.71 4.03 27.19
C GLY A 440 -22.19 2.65 26.75
N PHE A 441 -21.90 2.28 25.50
CA PHE A 441 -22.27 0.98 24.94
C PHE A 441 -21.03 0.28 24.45
N ASN A 442 -20.73 -0.89 25.01
CA ASN A 442 -19.62 -1.71 24.58
C ASN A 442 -20.12 -3.04 23.99
N VAL A 443 -19.65 -3.41 22.81
CA VAL A 443 -19.99 -4.64 22.12
C VAL A 443 -18.90 -5.66 22.35
N PHE A 444 -19.31 -6.86 22.76
CA PHE A 444 -18.44 -7.99 22.99
C PHE A 444 -18.75 -9.11 22.01
N PHE A 445 -17.69 -9.67 21.42
CA PHE A 445 -17.75 -10.89 20.61
C PHE A 445 -16.82 -11.93 21.23
N GLU A 446 -17.37 -13.09 21.60
CA GLU A 446 -16.65 -14.15 22.31
C GLU A 446 -15.90 -13.69 23.59
N GLY A 447 -16.44 -12.67 24.28
CA GLY A 447 -15.88 -12.13 25.52
C GLY A 447 -14.86 -11.00 25.34
N GLU A 448 -14.47 -10.69 24.11
CA GLU A 448 -13.57 -9.57 23.79
C GLU A 448 -14.36 -8.33 23.36
N SER A 449 -13.90 -7.15 23.80
CA SER A 449 -14.46 -5.85 23.41
C SER A 449 -14.11 -5.56 21.95
N VAL A 450 -15.12 -5.43 21.08
CA VAL A 450 -14.95 -5.27 19.62
C VAL A 450 -15.55 -3.97 19.06
N GLY A 451 -16.21 -3.16 19.90
CA GLY A 451 -16.64 -1.82 19.51
C GLY A 451 -17.34 -1.08 20.63
N TYR A 452 -17.19 0.25 20.65
CA TYR A 452 -17.74 1.10 21.70
C TYR A 452 -18.38 2.36 21.12
N THR A 453 -19.47 2.84 21.72
CA THR A 453 -19.99 4.19 21.47
C THR A 453 -20.52 4.80 22.76
N GLN A 454 -20.61 6.11 22.82
CA GLN A 454 -21.17 6.84 23.96
C GLN A 454 -22.12 7.92 23.45
N VAL A 455 -23.25 8.09 24.14
CA VAL A 455 -24.26 9.10 23.80
C VAL A 455 -24.65 9.88 25.03
N GLU A 456 -24.65 11.22 24.91
CA GLU A 456 -25.22 12.10 25.92
C GLU A 456 -26.72 11.83 26.05
N TYR A 457 -27.15 11.50 27.26
CA TYR A 457 -28.53 11.30 27.66
C TYR A 457 -28.91 12.38 28.68
N LYS A 458 -29.74 13.34 28.26
CA LYS A 458 -30.40 14.27 29.18
C LYS A 458 -31.73 13.67 29.61
N GLU A 459 -31.89 13.40 30.91
CA GLU A 459 -33.24 13.28 31.46
C GLU A 459 -33.89 14.64 31.30
N ASP A 460 -34.93 14.72 30.46
CA ASP A 460 -35.84 15.86 30.51
C ASP A 460 -36.35 15.92 31.95
N SER A 461 -35.95 16.97 32.66
CA SER A 461 -36.47 17.30 33.98
C SER A 461 -37.93 17.68 33.75
N GLY A 462 -38.82 16.71 34.00
CA GLY A 462 -40.26 16.84 33.78
C GLY A 462 -40.89 18.05 34.46
#